data_AF-A0A6L5P2Q5-F1
#
_entry.id   AF-A0A6L5P2Q5-F1
#
_cell.length_a   1.000
_cell.length_b   1.000
_cell.length_c   1.000
_cell.angle_alpha   90.00
_cell.angle_beta   90.00
_cell.angle_gamma   90.00
#
_symmetry.space_group_name_H-M   'P 1'
#
loop_
_entity.id
_entity.type
_entity.pdbx_description
1 polymer ?
#
loop_
_entity_poly.entity_id
_entity_poly.type
_entity_poly.pdbx_seq_one_letter_code
_entity_poly.pdbx_strand_id
1 'polypeptide(L)'
;MMKMAMSNSDYWKKREDEERKWQKKNIASDEAFNRLIERYYNQAISQINKEIDHQYQSLAKSVGGLRNAYSTVDMTDIADYEAEAQKLVMQAAQMRAQGKKVTYGSFSDDVNRRMKIYNATMRINRLEYLKSQVGLHLTEANMNIENATRLKLTDSYINEVKRQSGILGRNLKFNDALIEDNNVAKIVMAQTAGANWSQRLWLNQDALKAQLDTILSTGLITGQSNQAMARQLHNQIKTTIKNHGYVAERLVRTETARVQYQAQIDSIKAADYRYVKWYAEPGACRVCQRINDNDEYDLGYGVFPVDEVPQIPIHPNCRCSISAYWVEGKDNLGKNSSKKTSESSDKDNFQKLMDTDITKLKKDDIEYLGKAINEKYHIDRMLGDKDGIAKIIANYRQVGGTVEKSQWMPRSNASVKKVLNEAFNHYPSDWVNYLNNGEFMYAGKNQRGFYTRHYVDARGRFKAPSTIKTQSDIPKYLQDDKAGKYNTIFSSGRPTTAWHELGHFVETHNEDVERIEREFLKERTKGEQTSRLYDIYNGFINYRLSEITKKDNFINPYIGKEYPKGTEVLSIGLESLFEPGKGQLKSISKDGKDEYVKISEDKEYLNLILGLLLKG
;
A
#
# COMPACT_ATOMS: atom_id res chain seq x y z
N MET A 1 46.85 6.98 18.86
CA MET A 1 47.61 6.05 18.00
C MET A 1 47.75 4.73 18.72
N MET A 2 47.09 3.68 18.24
CA MET A 2 47.43 2.29 18.58
C MET A 2 47.37 1.52 17.25
N LYS A 3 48.55 1.30 16.66
CA LYS A 3 48.76 0.44 15.48
C LYS A 3 48.54 -1.01 15.95
N MET A 4 47.43 -1.63 15.56
CA MET A 4 47.36 -3.08 15.46
C MET A 4 47.44 -3.44 13.98
N ALA A 5 48.68 -3.66 13.53
CA ALA A 5 48.95 -4.45 12.34
C ALA A 5 48.71 -5.93 12.70
N MET A 6 47.44 -6.34 12.77
CA MET A 6 47.10 -7.71 12.40
C MET A 6 47.01 -7.71 10.88
N SER A 7 47.59 -8.71 10.21
CA SER A 7 47.46 -8.83 8.76
C SER A 7 45.98 -8.72 8.40
N ASN A 8 45.63 -7.89 7.42
CA ASN A 8 44.23 -7.61 7.06
C ASN A 8 43.44 -8.92 6.82
N SER A 9 44.13 -9.96 6.33
CA SER A 9 43.61 -11.33 6.15
C SER A 9 43.10 -11.98 7.46
N ASP A 10 43.81 -11.84 8.58
CA ASP A 10 43.45 -12.52 9.84
C ASP A 10 42.21 -11.90 10.49
N TYR A 11 42.04 -10.58 10.39
CA TYR A 11 40.82 -9.90 10.85
C TYR A 11 39.61 -10.38 10.07
N TRP A 12 39.68 -10.39 8.73
CA TRP A 12 38.55 -10.81 7.88
C TRP A 12 38.21 -12.30 8.03
N LYS A 13 39.20 -13.17 8.25
CA LYS A 13 38.95 -14.58 8.61
C LYS A 13 38.20 -14.71 9.93
N LYS A 14 38.63 -13.99 10.97
CA LYS A 14 37.94 -13.98 12.26
C LYS A 14 36.51 -13.44 12.15
N ARG A 15 36.30 -12.40 11.34
CA ARG A 15 34.97 -11.85 11.05
C ARG A 15 34.09 -12.87 10.33
N GLU A 16 34.62 -13.60 9.35
CA GLU A 16 33.89 -14.68 8.69
C GLU A 16 33.47 -15.78 9.68
N ASP A 17 34.36 -16.19 10.60
CA ASP A 17 34.02 -17.16 11.65
C ASP A 17 32.92 -16.65 12.60
N GLU A 18 32.93 -15.35 12.93
CA GLU A 18 31.89 -14.70 13.74
C GLU A 18 30.55 -14.67 13.01
N GLU A 19 30.52 -14.32 11.73
CA GLU A 19 29.30 -14.36 10.91
C GLU A 19 28.75 -15.79 10.81
N ARG A 20 29.60 -16.80 10.58
CA ARG A 20 29.17 -18.21 10.58
C ARG A 20 28.59 -18.65 11.92
N LYS A 21 29.17 -18.21 13.04
CA LYS A 21 28.63 -18.48 14.40
C LYS A 21 27.27 -17.81 14.59
N TRP A 22 27.10 -16.59 14.10
CA TRP A 22 25.82 -15.87 14.15
C TRP A 22 24.76 -16.57 13.29
N GLN A 23 25.08 -16.99 12.06
CA GLN A 23 24.16 -17.75 11.20
C GLN A 23 23.71 -19.05 11.87
N LYS A 24 24.63 -19.82 12.48
CA LYS A 24 24.28 -21.03 13.23
C LYS A 24 23.34 -20.75 14.41
N LYS A 25 23.55 -19.65 15.15
CA LYS A 25 22.65 -19.23 16.22
C LYS A 25 21.27 -18.84 15.69
N ASN A 26 21.19 -18.16 14.56
CA ASN A 26 19.92 -17.80 13.93
C ASN A 26 19.15 -19.03 13.45
N ILE A 27 19.82 -19.99 12.82
CA ILE A 27 19.21 -21.27 12.42
C ILE A 27 18.64 -22.00 13.64
N ALA A 28 19.38 -22.05 14.77
CA ALA A 28 18.89 -22.65 16.00
C ALA A 28 17.70 -21.88 16.61
N SER A 29 17.70 -20.54 16.53
CA SER A 29 16.58 -19.68 16.94
C SER A 29 15.34 -19.90 16.07
N ASP A 30 15.52 -20.05 14.76
CA ASP A 30 14.45 -20.42 13.83
C ASP A 30 13.87 -21.78 14.19
N GLU A 31 14.71 -22.77 14.50
CA GLU A 31 14.23 -24.09 14.90
C GLU A 31 13.46 -24.07 16.23
N ALA A 32 13.94 -23.32 17.21
CA ALA A 32 13.21 -23.11 18.46
C ALA A 32 11.85 -22.44 18.22
N PHE A 33 11.77 -21.49 17.28
CA PHE A 33 10.52 -20.83 16.90
C PHE A 33 9.58 -21.76 16.12
N ASN A 34 10.10 -22.62 15.24
CA ASN A 34 9.27 -23.62 14.55
C ASN A 34 8.63 -24.58 15.56
N ARG A 35 9.37 -25.01 16.60
CA ARG A 35 8.80 -25.80 17.71
C ARG A 35 7.68 -25.05 18.44
N LEU A 36 7.77 -23.72 18.53
CA LEU A 36 6.70 -22.90 19.10
C LEU A 36 5.45 -22.88 18.21
N ILE A 37 5.62 -22.66 16.90
CA ILE A 37 4.52 -22.75 15.91
C ILE A 37 3.86 -24.13 15.96
N GLU A 38 4.67 -25.20 15.96
CA GLU A 38 4.21 -26.58 16.03
C GLU A 38 3.39 -26.83 17.29
N ARG A 39 3.80 -26.28 18.45
CA ARG A 39 3.01 -26.37 19.68
C ARG A 39 1.63 -25.71 19.54
N TYR A 40 1.54 -24.53 18.93
CA TYR A 40 0.24 -23.87 18.71
C TYR A 40 -0.68 -24.68 17.80
N TYR A 41 -0.14 -25.24 16.71
CA TYR A 41 -0.93 -26.11 15.84
C TYR A 41 -1.30 -27.44 16.50
N ASN A 42 -0.41 -28.05 17.28
CA ASN A 42 -0.71 -29.28 18.02
C ASN A 42 -1.78 -29.05 19.10
N GLN A 43 -1.77 -27.90 19.75
CA GLN A 43 -2.84 -27.49 20.65
C GLN A 43 -4.17 -27.37 19.89
N ALA A 44 -4.19 -26.68 18.74
CA ALA A 44 -5.39 -26.57 17.91
C ALA A 44 -5.89 -27.94 17.44
N ILE A 45 -5.01 -28.83 16.96
CA ILE A 45 -5.35 -30.21 16.59
C ILE A 45 -5.99 -30.94 17.77
N SER A 46 -5.41 -30.83 18.97
CA SER A 46 -5.95 -31.49 20.14
C SER A 46 -7.35 -30.99 20.51
N GLN A 47 -7.62 -29.69 20.43
CA GLN A 47 -8.94 -29.14 20.74
C GLN A 47 -9.95 -29.48 19.64
N ILE A 48 -9.56 -29.34 18.37
CA ILE A 48 -10.39 -29.74 17.22
C ILE A 48 -10.81 -31.21 17.31
N ASN A 49 -9.89 -32.11 17.66
CA ASN A 49 -10.22 -33.53 17.81
C ASN A 49 -11.20 -33.77 18.97
N LYS A 50 -11.06 -33.06 20.09
CA LYS A 50 -12.04 -33.15 21.20
C LYS A 50 -13.42 -32.68 20.76
N GLU A 51 -13.50 -31.58 20.01
CA GLU A 51 -14.77 -31.07 19.50
C GLU A 51 -15.41 -32.08 18.56
N ILE A 52 -14.64 -32.63 17.62
CA ILE A 52 -15.10 -33.70 16.73
C ILE A 52 -15.62 -34.89 17.55
N ASP A 53 -14.83 -35.42 18.47
CA ASP A 53 -15.23 -36.56 19.30
C ASP A 53 -16.50 -36.27 20.10
N HIS A 54 -16.62 -35.08 20.69
CA HIS A 54 -17.81 -34.63 21.41
C HIS A 54 -19.05 -34.60 20.50
N GLN A 55 -18.92 -33.99 19.32
CA GLN A 55 -20.03 -33.90 18.36
C GLN A 55 -20.45 -35.30 17.86
N TYR A 56 -19.49 -36.18 17.56
CA TYR A 56 -19.79 -37.54 17.12
C TYR A 56 -20.42 -38.39 18.23
N GLN A 57 -20.01 -38.23 19.50
CA GLN A 57 -20.63 -38.90 20.64
C GLN A 57 -22.06 -38.42 20.90
N SER A 58 -22.31 -37.11 20.76
CA SER A 58 -23.65 -36.53 20.87
C SER A 58 -24.60 -37.08 19.79
N LEU A 59 -24.13 -37.11 18.53
CA LEU A 59 -24.88 -37.68 17.40
C LEU A 59 -25.17 -39.18 17.58
N ALA A 60 -24.21 -39.95 18.11
CA ALA A 60 -24.36 -41.39 18.35
C ALA A 60 -25.43 -41.75 19.41
N LYS A 61 -25.73 -40.84 20.35
CA LYS A 61 -26.74 -41.04 21.40
C LYS A 61 -28.15 -40.65 20.97
N SER A 62 -28.31 -39.94 19.86
CA SER A 62 -29.59 -39.44 19.38
C SER A 62 -30.40 -40.50 18.60
N VAL A 63 -31.71 -40.60 18.85
CA VAL A 63 -32.60 -41.51 18.13
C VAL A 63 -32.79 -40.96 16.71
N GLY A 64 -32.21 -41.61 15.69
CA GLY A 64 -32.36 -41.23 14.27
C GLY A 64 -31.08 -41.18 13.42
N GLY A 65 -29.90 -41.34 14.02
CA GLY A 65 -28.62 -41.38 13.28
C GLY A 65 -28.31 -40.08 12.51
N LEU A 66 -27.62 -40.20 11.36
CA LEU A 66 -27.06 -39.10 10.55
C LEU A 66 -28.08 -38.00 10.15
N ARG A 67 -29.39 -38.28 10.22
CA ARG A 67 -30.47 -37.30 10.00
C ARG A 67 -30.44 -36.12 10.98
N ASN A 68 -29.86 -36.30 12.17
CA ASN A 68 -29.72 -35.25 13.18
C ASN A 68 -28.48 -34.35 12.98
N ALA A 69 -27.59 -34.63 12.03
CA ALA A 69 -26.48 -33.71 11.71
C ALA A 69 -26.97 -32.36 11.16
N TYR A 70 -28.22 -32.31 10.68
CA TYR A 70 -28.92 -31.11 10.23
C TYR A 70 -29.95 -30.58 11.24
N SER A 71 -29.98 -31.11 12.47
CA SER A 71 -30.86 -30.59 13.52
C SER A 71 -30.37 -29.24 14.03
N THR A 72 -31.28 -28.50 14.66
CA THR A 72 -30.96 -27.24 15.35
C THR A 72 -29.98 -27.50 16.49
N VAL A 73 -29.06 -26.57 16.69
CA VAL A 73 -28.06 -26.58 17.77
C VAL A 73 -28.75 -26.18 19.08
N ASP A 74 -28.38 -26.81 20.19
CA ASP A 74 -28.95 -26.49 21.50
C ASP A 74 -28.50 -25.10 21.98
N MET A 75 -29.36 -24.40 22.73
CA MET A 75 -29.08 -23.05 23.24
C MET A 75 -27.86 -23.01 24.18
N THR A 76 -27.56 -24.12 24.85
CA THR A 76 -26.38 -24.25 25.72
C THR A 76 -25.08 -24.28 24.92
N ASP A 77 -25.05 -25.03 23.81
CA ASP A 77 -23.90 -25.10 22.91
C ASP A 77 -23.59 -23.72 22.28
N ILE A 78 -24.63 -22.95 21.95
CA ILE A 78 -24.49 -21.57 21.46
C ILE A 78 -23.86 -20.68 22.52
N ALA A 79 -24.28 -20.79 23.79
CA ALA A 79 -23.77 -19.98 24.88
C ALA A 79 -22.30 -20.30 25.20
N ASP A 80 -21.93 -21.59 25.21
CA ASP A 80 -20.55 -22.03 25.45
C ASP A 80 -19.61 -21.52 24.35
N TYR A 81 -20.02 -21.60 23.08
CA TYR A 81 -19.27 -21.02 21.98
C TYR A 81 -19.13 -19.49 22.09
N GLU A 82 -20.22 -18.78 22.39
CA GLU A 82 -20.19 -17.32 22.54
C GLU A 82 -19.23 -16.91 23.69
N ALA A 83 -19.18 -17.67 24.78
CA ALA A 83 -18.25 -17.44 25.88
C ALA A 83 -16.78 -17.65 25.47
N GLU A 84 -16.47 -18.74 24.75
CA GLU A 84 -15.12 -19.01 24.27
C GLU A 84 -14.66 -17.97 23.22
N ALA A 85 -15.57 -17.58 22.32
CA ALA A 85 -15.36 -16.52 21.35
C ALA A 85 -15.04 -15.18 22.03
N GLN A 86 -15.81 -14.81 23.06
CA GLN A 86 -15.57 -13.59 23.85
C GLN A 86 -14.21 -13.62 24.53
N LYS A 87 -13.85 -14.77 25.13
CA LYS A 87 -12.54 -14.94 25.76
C LYS A 87 -11.39 -14.74 24.76
N LEU A 88 -11.52 -15.28 23.55
CA LEU A 88 -10.51 -15.09 22.51
C LEU A 88 -10.39 -13.63 22.07
N VAL A 89 -11.52 -12.92 21.93
CA VAL A 89 -11.53 -11.48 21.62
C VAL A 89 -10.86 -10.67 22.73
N MET A 90 -11.12 -11.00 24.00
CA MET A 90 -10.47 -10.37 25.15
C MET A 90 -8.96 -10.65 25.15
N GLN A 91 -8.55 -11.89 24.87
CA GLN A 91 -7.13 -12.25 24.75
C GLN A 91 -6.46 -11.47 23.61
N ALA A 92 -7.13 -11.32 22.46
CA ALA A 92 -6.65 -10.48 21.36
C ALA A 92 -6.45 -9.03 21.81
N ALA A 93 -7.39 -8.48 22.58
CA ALA A 93 -7.31 -7.12 23.11
C ALA A 93 -6.19 -6.96 24.15
N GLN A 94 -5.98 -7.95 25.01
CA GLN A 94 -4.88 -7.96 25.99
C GLN A 94 -3.52 -8.02 25.30
N MET A 95 -3.38 -8.85 24.27
CA MET A 95 -2.14 -8.90 23.46
C MET A 95 -1.81 -7.54 22.82
N ARG A 96 -2.81 -6.70 22.50
CA ARG A 96 -2.57 -5.30 22.08
C ARG A 96 -2.02 -4.46 23.23
N ALA A 97 -2.64 -4.52 24.40
CA ALA A 97 -2.27 -3.69 25.55
C ALA A 97 -0.86 -4.00 26.07
N GLN A 98 -0.42 -5.25 25.95
CA GLN A 98 0.92 -5.69 26.35
C GLN A 98 2.00 -5.33 25.32
N GLY A 99 1.62 -5.01 24.07
CA GLY A 99 2.51 -4.66 22.96
C GLY A 99 3.07 -3.23 23.05
N LYS A 100 3.81 -2.90 24.12
CA LYS A 100 4.42 -1.58 24.35
C LYS A 100 5.51 -1.13 23.33
N LYS A 101 5.84 -1.92 22.30
CA LYS A 101 6.99 -1.63 21.42
C LYS A 101 6.64 -1.21 19.99
N VAL A 102 5.46 -1.54 19.48
CA VAL A 102 5.00 -1.14 18.13
C VAL A 102 3.48 -1.28 18.10
N THR A 103 2.75 -0.21 17.78
CA THR A 103 1.27 -0.23 17.64
C THR A 103 0.84 -0.07 16.18
N TYR A 104 -0.07 -0.93 15.71
CA TYR A 104 -0.78 -0.80 14.43
C TYR A 104 -2.24 -1.31 14.53
N GLY A 105 -3.09 -0.86 13.61
CA GLY A 105 -4.55 -0.93 13.67
C GLY A 105 -5.28 -2.15 13.05
N SER A 106 -4.63 -3.24 12.64
CA SER A 106 -5.33 -4.32 11.90
C SER A 106 -5.57 -5.64 12.66
N PHE A 107 -4.91 -5.89 13.80
CA PHE A 107 -4.97 -7.21 14.45
C PHE A 107 -6.34 -7.55 15.08
N SER A 108 -7.13 -6.56 15.54
CA SER A 108 -8.51 -6.80 16.02
C SER A 108 -9.48 -7.10 14.94
N ASP A 109 -9.36 -6.38 13.85
CA ASP A 109 -10.50 -6.19 12.98
C ASP A 109 -10.75 -7.47 12.21
N ASP A 110 -9.70 -8.21 11.89
CA ASP A 110 -9.79 -9.54 11.27
C ASP A 110 -10.30 -10.60 12.24
N VAL A 111 -9.80 -10.65 13.49
CA VAL A 111 -10.32 -11.56 14.52
C VAL A 111 -11.81 -11.30 14.76
N ASN A 112 -12.17 -10.05 15.03
CA ASN A 112 -13.55 -9.64 15.30
C ASN A 112 -14.47 -9.90 14.08
N ARG A 113 -13.99 -9.64 12.86
CA ARG A 113 -14.75 -9.92 11.63
C ARG A 113 -15.00 -11.42 11.48
N ARG A 114 -13.98 -12.26 11.69
CA ARG A 114 -14.11 -13.73 11.64
C ARG A 114 -15.07 -14.24 12.71
N MET A 115 -14.97 -13.74 13.94
CA MET A 115 -15.89 -14.12 15.02
C MET A 115 -17.34 -13.75 14.71
N LYS A 116 -17.60 -12.57 14.11
CA LYS A 116 -18.94 -12.19 13.66
C LYS A 116 -19.48 -13.14 12.59
N ILE A 117 -18.64 -13.53 11.64
CA ILE A 117 -19.02 -14.48 10.59
C ILE A 117 -19.36 -15.83 11.23
N TYR A 118 -18.51 -16.37 12.11
CA TYR A 118 -18.73 -17.67 12.73
C TYR A 118 -19.97 -17.69 13.63
N ASN A 119 -20.19 -16.63 14.43
CA ASN A 119 -21.41 -16.47 15.23
C ASN A 119 -22.68 -16.48 14.37
N ALA A 120 -22.63 -15.87 13.19
CA ALA A 120 -23.78 -15.83 12.27
C ALA A 120 -24.01 -17.18 11.59
N THR A 121 -22.94 -17.88 11.17
CA THR A 121 -23.03 -19.15 10.44
C THR A 121 -23.41 -20.33 11.34
N MET A 122 -22.97 -20.37 12.60
CA MET A 122 -23.21 -21.53 13.48
C MET A 122 -24.70 -21.77 13.80
N ARG A 123 -25.54 -20.74 13.69
CA ARG A 123 -26.98 -20.82 14.00
C ARG A 123 -27.80 -21.58 12.94
N ILE A 124 -27.15 -22.09 11.90
CA ILE A 124 -27.80 -22.74 10.76
C ILE A 124 -28.00 -24.25 11.02
N ASN A 125 -26.96 -24.97 11.45
CA ASN A 125 -27.03 -26.42 11.74
C ASN A 125 -25.79 -26.91 12.53
N ARG A 126 -25.82 -28.16 13.00
CA ARG A 126 -24.74 -28.78 13.79
C ARG A 126 -23.39 -28.89 13.07
N LEU A 127 -23.38 -29.10 11.75
CA LEU A 127 -22.15 -29.10 10.95
C LEU A 127 -21.52 -27.71 10.92
N GLU A 128 -22.31 -26.66 10.73
CA GLU A 128 -21.84 -25.27 10.76
C GLU A 128 -21.38 -24.84 12.16
N TYR A 129 -21.98 -25.41 13.22
CA TYR A 129 -21.48 -25.26 14.58
C TYR A 129 -20.09 -25.88 14.75
N LEU A 130 -19.89 -27.14 14.35
CA LEU A 130 -18.58 -27.80 14.42
C LEU A 130 -17.50 -27.04 13.60
N LYS A 131 -17.83 -26.61 12.37
CA LYS A 131 -16.94 -25.77 11.55
C LYS A 131 -16.58 -24.43 12.22
N SER A 132 -17.50 -23.87 13.01
CA SER A 132 -17.29 -22.62 13.74
C SER A 132 -16.37 -22.83 14.95
N GLN A 133 -16.51 -23.95 15.68
CA GLN A 133 -15.58 -24.35 16.75
C GLN A 133 -14.18 -24.64 16.21
N VAL A 134 -14.08 -25.38 15.11
CA VAL A 134 -12.79 -25.60 14.42
C VAL A 134 -12.17 -24.28 13.97
N GLY A 135 -12.97 -23.37 13.40
CA GLY A 135 -12.52 -22.03 13.03
C GLY A 135 -12.01 -21.21 14.21
N LEU A 136 -12.60 -21.36 15.41
CA LEU A 136 -12.21 -20.67 16.62
C LEU A 136 -10.81 -21.11 17.09
N HIS A 137 -10.57 -22.42 17.25
CA HIS A 137 -9.26 -22.93 17.68
C HIS A 137 -8.14 -22.63 16.68
N LEU A 138 -8.45 -22.65 15.38
CA LEU A 138 -7.52 -22.23 14.35
C LEU A 138 -7.19 -20.73 14.44
N THR A 139 -8.20 -19.89 14.69
CA THR A 139 -8.02 -18.45 14.88
C THR A 139 -7.15 -18.17 16.11
N GLU A 140 -7.36 -18.90 17.21
CA GLU A 140 -6.52 -18.80 18.41
C GLU A 140 -5.05 -19.16 18.13
N ALA A 141 -4.81 -20.30 17.45
CA ALA A 141 -3.45 -20.69 17.07
C ALA A 141 -2.79 -19.63 16.17
N ASN A 142 -3.51 -19.12 15.17
CA ASN A 142 -3.01 -18.10 14.26
C ASN A 142 -2.67 -16.79 14.97
N MET A 143 -3.51 -16.34 15.90
CA MET A 143 -3.25 -15.15 16.73
C MET A 143 -1.98 -15.30 17.58
N ASN A 144 -1.80 -16.47 18.19
CA ASN A 144 -0.62 -16.75 18.99
C ASN A 144 0.65 -16.78 18.13
N ILE A 145 0.60 -17.40 16.95
CA ILE A 145 1.69 -17.43 15.97
C ILE A 145 2.02 -15.99 15.53
N GLU A 146 1.02 -15.21 15.15
CA GLU A 146 1.21 -13.83 14.70
C GLU A 146 1.89 -12.97 15.77
N ASN A 147 1.40 -13.04 17.00
CA ASN A 147 1.98 -12.30 18.11
C ASN A 147 3.44 -12.70 18.38
N ALA A 148 3.73 -14.01 18.38
CA ALA A 148 5.09 -14.52 18.55
C ALA A 148 6.00 -14.12 17.39
N THR A 149 5.48 -14.14 16.16
CA THR A 149 6.23 -13.75 14.95
C THR A 149 6.57 -12.27 14.99
N ARG A 150 5.61 -11.41 15.33
CA ARG A 150 5.84 -9.97 15.50
C ARG A 150 6.98 -9.70 16.48
N LEU A 151 6.94 -10.33 17.65
CA LEU A 151 8.00 -10.18 18.66
C LEU A 151 9.35 -10.67 18.10
N LYS A 152 9.38 -11.85 17.48
CA LYS A 152 10.60 -12.39 16.86
C LYS A 152 11.17 -11.45 15.80
N LEU A 153 10.36 -10.91 14.89
CA LEU A 153 10.81 -10.01 13.82
C LEU A 153 11.35 -8.69 14.39
N THR A 154 10.63 -8.13 15.36
CA THR A 154 11.03 -6.90 16.07
C THR A 154 12.37 -7.11 16.78
N ASP A 155 12.49 -8.19 17.56
CA ASP A 155 13.72 -8.49 18.30
C ASP A 155 14.87 -8.85 17.35
N SER A 156 14.59 -9.54 16.23
CA SER A 156 15.61 -9.87 15.23
C SER A 156 16.17 -8.63 14.56
N TYR A 157 15.31 -7.65 14.22
CA TYR A 157 15.75 -6.36 13.69
C TYR A 157 16.60 -5.59 14.71
N ILE A 158 16.06 -5.37 15.92
CA ILE A 158 16.74 -4.58 16.96
C ILE A 158 18.08 -5.21 17.37
N ASN A 159 18.11 -6.53 17.56
CA ASN A 159 19.34 -7.23 17.93
C ASN A 159 20.37 -7.18 16.81
N GLU A 160 19.94 -7.21 15.55
CA GLU A 160 20.86 -7.10 14.42
C GLU A 160 21.42 -5.69 14.27
N VAL A 161 20.60 -4.64 14.41
CA VAL A 161 21.11 -3.26 14.45
C VAL A 161 22.14 -3.11 15.57
N LYS A 162 21.82 -3.56 16.79
CA LYS A 162 22.76 -3.53 17.93
C LYS A 162 24.05 -4.30 17.66
N ARG A 163 23.96 -5.46 17.00
CA ARG A 163 25.12 -6.26 16.61
C ARG A 163 26.00 -5.48 15.63
N GLN A 164 25.41 -4.91 14.59
CA GLN A 164 26.13 -4.11 13.60
C GLN A 164 26.78 -2.87 14.23
N SER A 165 26.11 -2.20 15.18
CA SER A 165 26.70 -1.10 15.96
C SER A 165 27.98 -1.50 16.70
N GLY A 166 28.01 -2.73 17.23
CA GLY A 166 29.18 -3.27 17.92
C GLY A 166 30.33 -3.63 16.97
N ILE A 167 30.00 -3.98 15.72
CA ILE A 167 30.97 -4.35 14.68
C ILE A 167 31.57 -3.11 14.02
N LEU A 168 30.75 -2.11 13.70
CA LEU A 168 31.11 -0.95 12.88
C LEU A 168 31.71 0.22 13.70
N GLY A 169 31.68 0.13 15.03
CA GLY A 169 32.17 1.19 15.93
C GLY A 169 31.09 2.21 16.32
N ARG A 170 31.15 2.70 17.56
CA ARG A 170 30.09 3.49 18.20
C ARG A 170 29.98 4.92 17.66
N ASN A 171 29.06 5.15 16.72
CA ASN A 171 28.30 6.40 16.70
C ASN A 171 26.93 6.14 17.34
N LEU A 172 26.85 6.29 18.66
CA LEU A 172 25.66 6.00 19.48
C LEU A 172 24.38 6.70 18.98
N LYS A 173 24.48 7.90 18.41
CA LYS A 173 23.33 8.70 17.96
C LYS A 173 22.58 8.13 16.75
N PHE A 174 23.23 7.35 15.86
CA PHE A 174 22.56 6.82 14.66
C PHE A 174 21.79 5.52 14.92
N ASN A 175 22.22 4.72 15.89
CA ASN A 175 21.53 3.46 16.23
C ASN A 175 20.19 3.71 16.90
N ASP A 176 20.07 4.80 17.66
CA ASP A 176 18.81 5.17 18.30
C ASP A 176 17.73 5.49 17.26
N ALA A 177 18.08 6.23 16.19
CA ALA A 177 17.16 6.55 15.10
C ALA A 177 16.66 5.30 14.34
N LEU A 178 17.54 4.30 14.12
CA LEU A 178 17.14 3.04 13.48
C LEU A 178 16.24 2.18 14.38
N ILE A 179 16.38 2.30 15.69
CA ILE A 179 15.65 1.50 16.69
C ILE A 179 14.39 2.22 17.19
N GLU A 180 14.10 3.44 16.73
CA GLU A 180 12.83 4.12 17.00
C GLU A 180 11.63 3.25 16.61
N ASP A 181 10.65 3.12 17.51
CA ASP A 181 9.52 2.19 17.39
C ASP A 181 8.78 2.32 16.03
N ASN A 182 8.63 3.55 15.52
CA ASN A 182 7.99 3.81 14.23
C ASN A 182 8.80 3.25 13.03
N ASN A 183 10.12 3.32 13.08
CA ASN A 183 10.99 2.78 12.04
C ASN A 183 11.00 1.25 12.08
N VAL A 184 11.07 0.66 13.28
CA VAL A 184 10.99 -0.79 13.47
C VAL A 184 9.65 -1.32 12.95
N ALA A 185 8.54 -0.63 13.26
CA ALA A 185 7.21 -0.96 12.74
C ALA A 185 7.16 -0.97 11.21
N LYS A 186 7.66 0.10 10.60
CA LYS A 186 7.70 0.27 9.15
C LYS A 186 8.47 -0.86 8.47
N ILE A 187 9.62 -1.24 9.02
CA ILE A 187 10.46 -2.29 8.45
C ILE A 187 9.85 -3.68 8.66
N VAL A 188 9.36 -3.98 9.86
CA VAL A 188 8.73 -5.28 10.17
C VAL A 188 7.45 -5.48 9.36
N MET A 189 6.64 -4.45 9.17
CA MET A 189 5.36 -4.51 8.43
C MET A 189 5.48 -4.16 6.95
N ALA A 190 6.70 -3.96 6.43
CA ALA A 190 6.93 -3.66 5.02
C ALA A 190 6.27 -4.72 4.12
N GLN A 191 5.54 -4.25 3.11
CA GLN A 191 4.90 -5.13 2.15
C GLN A 191 5.94 -5.68 1.17
N THR A 192 5.84 -6.98 0.89
CA THR A 192 6.57 -7.59 -0.23
C THR A 192 5.52 -8.13 -1.21
N ALA A 193 5.67 -7.83 -2.50
CA ALA A 193 4.70 -8.23 -3.54
C ALA A 193 3.22 -7.90 -3.17
N GLY A 194 2.97 -6.73 -2.57
CA GLY A 194 1.61 -6.23 -2.26
C GLY A 194 0.97 -6.73 -0.96
N ALA A 195 1.66 -7.54 -0.15
CA ALA A 195 1.15 -7.98 1.16
C ALA A 195 2.27 -8.04 2.22
N ASN A 196 1.92 -7.77 3.48
CA ASN A 196 2.83 -7.97 4.60
C ASN A 196 2.74 -9.42 5.16
N TRP A 197 3.65 -9.77 6.06
CA TRP A 197 3.74 -11.12 6.62
C TRP A 197 2.49 -11.53 7.43
N SER A 198 1.86 -10.60 8.14
CA SER A 198 0.64 -10.86 8.93
C SER A 198 -0.52 -11.20 7.99
N GLN A 199 -0.72 -10.40 6.94
CA GLN A 199 -1.73 -10.66 5.90
C GLN A 199 -1.52 -12.04 5.25
N ARG A 200 -0.27 -12.42 4.95
CA ARG A 200 0.05 -13.75 4.40
C ARG A 200 -0.24 -14.89 5.37
N LEU A 201 0.00 -14.68 6.66
CA LEU A 201 -0.31 -15.65 7.69
C LEU A 201 -1.83 -15.86 7.79
N TRP A 202 -2.63 -14.77 7.75
CA TRP A 202 -4.08 -14.84 7.70
C TRP A 202 -4.62 -15.51 6.42
N LEU A 203 -4.03 -15.22 5.26
CA LEU A 203 -4.39 -15.89 4.00
C LEU A 203 -4.10 -17.40 4.05
N ASN A 204 -2.97 -17.80 4.66
CA ASN A 204 -2.67 -19.21 4.90
C ASN A 204 -3.72 -19.86 5.82
N GLN A 205 -4.19 -19.12 6.83
CA GLN A 205 -5.24 -19.57 7.75
C GLN A 205 -6.62 -19.69 7.05
N ASP A 206 -6.94 -18.78 6.12
CA ASP A 206 -8.16 -18.88 5.30
C ASP A 206 -8.16 -20.12 4.41
N ALA A 207 -7.03 -20.37 3.74
CA ALA A 207 -6.86 -21.56 2.92
C ALA A 207 -6.95 -22.84 3.76
N LEU A 208 -6.32 -22.86 4.94
CA LEU A 208 -6.43 -23.98 5.88
C LEU A 208 -7.88 -24.23 6.29
N LYS A 209 -8.60 -23.18 6.68
CA LYS A 209 -10.01 -23.31 7.09
C LYS A 209 -10.86 -23.86 5.96
N ALA A 210 -10.74 -23.33 4.74
CA ALA A 210 -11.53 -23.80 3.59
C ALA A 210 -11.29 -25.29 3.29
N GLN A 211 -10.04 -25.75 3.43
CA GLN A 211 -9.72 -27.17 3.29
C GLN A 211 -10.33 -28.02 4.41
N LEU A 212 -10.28 -27.55 5.67
CA LEU A 212 -10.93 -28.24 6.78
C LEU A 212 -12.45 -28.27 6.65
N ASP A 213 -13.08 -27.19 6.19
CA ASP A 213 -14.52 -27.12 5.96
C ASP A 213 -14.96 -28.18 4.93
N THR A 214 -14.14 -28.40 3.90
CA THR A 214 -14.35 -29.46 2.89
C THR A 214 -14.21 -30.85 3.50
N ILE A 215 -13.16 -31.07 4.30
CA ILE A 215 -12.91 -32.35 4.98
C ILE A 215 -14.07 -32.68 5.95
N LEU A 216 -14.50 -31.70 6.76
CA LEU A 216 -15.59 -31.85 7.73
C LEU A 216 -16.94 -32.12 7.05
N SER A 217 -17.24 -31.40 5.97
CA SER A 217 -18.47 -31.61 5.19
C SER A 217 -18.50 -32.99 4.55
N THR A 218 -17.37 -33.46 4.02
CA THR A 218 -17.28 -34.79 3.38
C THR A 218 -17.33 -35.92 4.41
N GLY A 219 -16.67 -35.74 5.55
CA GLY A 219 -16.68 -36.72 6.64
C GLY A 219 -18.10 -37.03 7.10
N LEU A 220 -18.91 -36.01 7.39
CA LEU A 220 -20.27 -36.18 7.89
C LEU A 220 -21.27 -36.78 6.89
N ILE A 221 -20.98 -36.83 5.59
CA ILE A 221 -21.91 -37.36 4.58
C ILE A 221 -21.80 -38.89 4.41
N THR A 222 -20.67 -39.51 4.78
CA THR A 222 -20.30 -40.85 4.25
C THR A 222 -20.84 -42.08 5.00
N GLY A 223 -21.72 -41.94 6.00
CA GLY A 223 -22.51 -43.07 6.57
C GLY A 223 -21.74 -44.27 7.16
N GLN A 224 -20.41 -44.19 7.29
CA GLN A 224 -19.57 -45.22 7.91
C GLN A 224 -19.72 -45.23 9.45
N SER A 225 -19.21 -46.27 10.13
CA SER A 225 -19.25 -46.33 11.59
C SER A 225 -18.55 -45.12 12.22
N ASN A 226 -19.21 -44.50 13.21
CA ASN A 226 -18.81 -43.22 13.81
C ASN A 226 -17.34 -43.16 14.26
N GLN A 227 -16.78 -44.29 14.71
CA GLN A 227 -15.38 -44.35 15.18
C GLN A 227 -14.35 -44.46 14.05
N ALA A 228 -14.63 -45.19 12.97
CA ALA A 228 -13.71 -45.29 11.84
C ALA A 228 -13.60 -43.94 11.12
N MET A 229 -14.73 -43.25 10.98
CA MET A 229 -14.84 -41.92 10.39
C MET A 229 -14.10 -40.86 11.20
N ALA A 230 -14.28 -40.83 12.53
CA ALA A 230 -13.56 -39.91 13.42
C ALA A 230 -12.04 -40.09 13.32
N ARG A 231 -11.55 -41.33 13.27
CA ARG A 231 -10.10 -41.61 13.08
C ARG A 231 -9.57 -41.10 11.74
N GLN A 232 -10.31 -41.31 10.65
CA GLN A 232 -9.91 -40.82 9.33
C GLN A 232 -9.87 -39.29 9.31
N LEU A 233 -10.88 -38.64 9.90
CA LEU A 233 -11.00 -37.19 10.00
C LEU A 233 -9.83 -36.61 10.81
N HIS A 234 -9.48 -37.19 11.96
CA HIS A 234 -8.32 -36.78 12.77
C HIS A 234 -7.01 -36.83 11.96
N ASN A 235 -6.80 -37.88 11.18
CA ASN A 235 -5.59 -38.02 10.36
C ASN A 235 -5.54 -36.99 9.23
N GLN A 236 -6.65 -36.75 8.54
CA GLN A 236 -6.74 -35.75 7.47
C GLN A 236 -6.52 -34.34 8.02
N ILE A 237 -7.20 -33.98 9.11
CA ILE A 237 -7.04 -32.68 9.79
C ILE A 237 -5.59 -32.49 10.24
N LYS A 238 -5.01 -33.49 10.92
CA LYS A 238 -3.61 -33.42 11.38
C LYS A 238 -2.65 -33.19 10.22
N THR A 239 -2.84 -33.89 9.10
CA THR A 239 -1.98 -33.76 7.92
C THR A 239 -2.12 -32.38 7.28
N THR A 240 -3.36 -31.91 7.12
CA THR A 240 -3.66 -30.59 6.53
C THR A 240 -3.11 -29.46 7.41
N ILE A 241 -3.35 -29.49 8.71
CA ILE A 241 -2.81 -28.50 9.65
C ILE A 241 -1.28 -28.52 9.62
N LYS A 242 -0.64 -29.71 9.60
CA LYS A 242 0.82 -29.82 9.53
C LYS A 242 1.40 -29.18 8.25
N ASN A 243 0.75 -29.40 7.10
CA ASN A 243 1.18 -28.80 5.83
C ASN A 243 1.11 -27.27 5.87
N HIS A 244 0.00 -26.71 6.38
CA HIS A 244 -0.15 -25.27 6.55
C HIS A 244 0.77 -24.70 7.64
N GLY A 245 1.12 -25.49 8.65
CA GLY A 245 2.13 -25.13 9.64
C GLY A 245 3.51 -24.96 9.03
N TYR A 246 3.90 -25.84 8.11
CA TYR A 246 5.15 -25.68 7.37
C TYR A 246 5.17 -24.43 6.47
N VAL A 247 4.03 -24.03 5.91
CA VAL A 247 3.90 -22.75 5.18
C VAL A 247 4.12 -21.56 6.12
N ALA A 248 3.53 -21.59 7.33
CA ALA A 248 3.74 -20.55 8.33
C ALA A 248 5.21 -20.49 8.81
N GLU A 249 5.85 -21.63 9.08
CA GLU A 249 7.27 -21.70 9.42
C GLU A 249 8.16 -21.07 8.33
N ARG A 250 7.92 -21.44 7.07
CA ARG A 250 8.65 -20.89 5.92
C ARG A 250 8.47 -19.38 5.82
N LEU A 251 7.24 -18.88 5.98
CA LEU A 251 6.94 -17.46 5.97
C LEU A 251 7.75 -16.72 7.04
N VAL A 252 7.74 -17.22 8.28
CA VAL A 252 8.46 -16.57 9.38
C VAL A 252 9.97 -16.58 9.14
N ARG A 253 10.55 -17.68 8.66
CA ARG A 253 11.99 -17.76 8.34
C ARG A 253 12.37 -16.74 7.27
N THR A 254 11.60 -16.67 6.19
CA THR A 254 11.80 -15.73 5.09
C THR A 254 11.71 -14.28 5.56
N GLU A 255 10.72 -13.95 6.38
CA GLU A 255 10.57 -12.58 6.90
C GLU A 255 11.61 -12.22 7.95
N THR A 256 12.08 -13.20 8.74
CA THR A 256 13.20 -13.03 9.68
C THR A 256 14.48 -12.68 8.92
N ALA A 257 14.79 -13.40 7.84
CA ALA A 257 15.94 -13.10 6.99
C ALA A 257 15.82 -11.72 6.34
N ARG A 258 14.63 -11.33 5.89
CA ARG A 258 14.36 -10.01 5.32
C ARG A 258 14.64 -8.88 6.30
N VAL A 259 14.10 -8.96 7.52
CA VAL A 259 14.29 -7.90 8.52
C VAL A 259 15.75 -7.82 9.00
N GLN A 260 16.44 -8.97 9.10
CA GLN A 260 17.86 -9.00 9.43
C GLN A 260 18.72 -8.38 8.33
N TYR A 261 18.43 -8.70 7.07
CA TYR A 261 19.10 -8.06 5.94
C TYR A 261 18.86 -6.54 5.91
N GLN A 262 17.63 -6.10 6.17
CA GLN A 262 17.34 -4.67 6.25
C GLN A 262 18.15 -3.99 7.36
N ALA A 263 18.22 -4.61 8.55
CA ALA A 263 19.06 -4.10 9.64
C ALA A 263 20.55 -4.05 9.26
N GLN A 264 21.05 -5.06 8.54
CA GLN A 264 22.44 -5.10 8.06
C GLN A 264 22.72 -3.99 7.07
N ILE A 265 21.94 -3.88 6.00
CA ILE A 265 22.18 -2.92 4.94
C ILE A 265 22.01 -1.48 5.44
N ASP A 266 21.01 -1.21 6.29
CA ASP A 266 20.80 0.11 6.89
C ASP A 266 21.99 0.51 7.77
N SER A 267 22.49 -0.44 8.59
CA SER A 267 23.63 -0.19 9.47
C SER A 267 24.93 0.03 8.68
N ILE A 268 25.16 -0.76 7.64
CA ILE A 268 26.35 -0.65 6.77
C ILE A 268 26.34 0.69 6.02
N LYS A 269 25.20 1.07 5.45
CA LYS A 269 25.03 2.35 4.75
C LYS A 269 25.19 3.53 5.72
N ALA A 270 24.62 3.44 6.92
CA ALA A 270 24.80 4.47 7.96
C ALA A 270 26.25 4.61 8.44
N ALA A 271 27.05 3.54 8.36
CA ALA A 271 28.47 3.55 8.65
C ALA A 271 29.36 3.92 7.44
N ASP A 272 28.76 4.30 6.31
CA ASP A 272 29.45 4.79 5.10
C ASP A 272 30.45 3.80 4.48
N TYR A 273 30.14 2.51 4.57
CA TYR A 273 30.89 1.46 3.88
C TYR A 273 30.41 1.30 2.43
N ARG A 274 31.35 1.28 1.49
CA ARG A 274 31.07 1.11 0.06
C ARG A 274 30.95 -0.34 -0.38
N TYR A 275 31.57 -1.26 0.37
CA TYR A 275 31.65 -2.66 0.01
C TYR A 275 31.10 -3.55 1.10
N VAL A 276 30.40 -4.59 0.67
CA VAL A 276 29.86 -5.63 1.54
C VAL A 276 30.30 -6.98 1.04
N LYS A 277 30.51 -7.90 1.99
CA LYS A 277 30.73 -9.30 1.69
C LYS A 277 29.47 -10.08 1.97
N TRP A 278 29.08 -10.90 1.00
CA TRP A 278 28.04 -11.91 1.14
C TRP A 278 28.59 -13.12 1.89
N TYR A 279 27.78 -13.65 2.80
CA TYR A 279 28.06 -14.87 3.54
C TYR A 279 26.93 -15.87 3.26
N ALA A 280 27.22 -16.88 2.45
CA ALA A 280 26.31 -18.00 2.25
C ALA A 280 26.07 -18.75 3.57
N GLU A 281 24.81 -19.14 3.83
CA GLU A 281 24.50 -20.00 4.97
C GLU A 281 25.21 -21.37 4.83
N PRO A 282 25.46 -22.10 5.94
CA PRO A 282 26.18 -23.38 5.89
C PRO A 282 25.59 -24.43 4.93
N GLY A 283 24.27 -24.39 4.68
CA GLY A 283 23.56 -25.27 3.75
C GLY A 283 23.04 -24.57 2.50
N ALA A 284 23.70 -23.49 2.06
CA ALA A 284 23.18 -22.61 1.01
C ALA A 284 22.96 -23.37 -0.31
N CYS A 285 21.86 -23.02 -0.98
CA CYS A 285 21.54 -23.59 -2.28
C CYS A 285 22.53 -23.12 -3.37
N ARG A 286 22.50 -23.78 -4.53
CA ARG A 286 23.35 -23.44 -5.68
C ARG A 286 23.23 -21.97 -6.14
N VAL A 287 22.10 -21.32 -5.92
CA VAL A 287 21.91 -19.90 -6.27
C VAL A 287 22.70 -19.01 -5.30
N CYS A 288 22.54 -19.21 -4.00
CA CYS A 288 23.27 -18.44 -2.99
C CYS A 288 24.77 -18.72 -2.98
N GLN A 289 25.19 -19.95 -3.27
CA GLN A 289 26.61 -20.26 -3.45
C GLN A 289 27.19 -19.51 -4.66
N ARG A 290 26.47 -19.43 -5.76
CA ARG A 290 26.92 -18.64 -6.93
C ARG A 290 27.08 -17.15 -6.64
N ILE A 291 26.24 -16.58 -5.78
CA ILE A 291 26.40 -15.20 -5.32
C ILE A 291 27.64 -15.07 -4.43
N ASN A 292 27.85 -16.03 -3.54
CA ASN A 292 29.01 -16.08 -2.64
C ASN A 292 30.34 -16.27 -3.39
N ASP A 293 30.30 -16.96 -4.53
CA ASP A 293 31.45 -17.25 -5.38
C ASP A 293 31.55 -16.25 -6.56
N ASN A 294 30.76 -15.16 -6.54
CA ASN A 294 30.80 -14.14 -7.58
C ASN A 294 32.02 -13.21 -7.37
N ASP A 295 32.83 -12.99 -8.40
CA ASP A 295 33.95 -12.03 -8.42
C ASP A 295 33.86 -11.07 -9.63
N GLU A 296 32.64 -10.81 -10.12
CA GLU A 296 32.37 -9.95 -11.29
C GLU A 296 32.91 -8.51 -11.12
N TYR A 297 33.03 -8.04 -9.87
CA TYR A 297 33.51 -6.70 -9.55
C TYR A 297 35.02 -6.59 -9.37
N ASP A 298 35.77 -7.70 -9.42
CA ASP A 298 37.21 -7.74 -9.12
C ASP A 298 37.51 -7.13 -7.73
N LEU A 299 36.67 -7.48 -6.76
CA LEU A 299 36.74 -7.05 -5.34
C LEU A 299 37.02 -8.24 -4.40
N GLY A 300 37.09 -9.45 -4.94
CA GLY A 300 37.15 -10.71 -4.23
C GLY A 300 35.81 -11.45 -4.24
N TYR A 301 35.89 -12.77 -4.07
CA TYR A 301 34.72 -13.64 -4.06
C TYR A 301 33.65 -13.21 -3.04
N GLY A 302 32.44 -12.99 -3.55
CA GLY A 302 31.25 -12.62 -2.79
C GLY A 302 31.28 -11.18 -2.31
N VAL A 303 32.13 -10.31 -2.88
CA VAL A 303 32.23 -8.90 -2.49
C VAL A 303 31.51 -8.03 -3.52
N PHE A 304 30.62 -7.18 -3.04
CA PHE A 304 29.75 -6.33 -3.85
C PHE A 304 29.85 -4.86 -3.42
N PRO A 305 29.67 -3.92 -4.35
CA PRO A 305 29.23 -2.58 -4.01
C PRO A 305 27.94 -2.63 -3.18
N VAL A 306 27.84 -1.80 -2.14
CA VAL A 306 26.71 -1.81 -1.19
C VAL A 306 25.34 -1.60 -1.87
N ASP A 307 25.30 -0.88 -3.00
CA ASP A 307 24.06 -0.59 -3.74
C ASP A 307 23.70 -1.67 -4.78
N GLU A 308 24.62 -2.60 -5.06
CA GLU A 308 24.44 -3.65 -6.06
C GLU A 308 24.32 -5.04 -5.42
N VAL A 309 24.49 -5.15 -4.10
CA VAL A 309 24.36 -6.43 -3.40
C VAL A 309 22.94 -7.00 -3.55
N PRO A 310 22.80 -8.27 -3.94
CA PRO A 310 21.49 -8.90 -4.03
C PRO A 310 20.72 -8.84 -2.70
N GLN A 311 19.40 -8.62 -2.78
CA GLN A 311 18.55 -8.55 -1.59
C GLN A 311 18.32 -9.93 -0.98
N ILE A 312 18.45 -10.03 0.35
CA ILE A 312 18.07 -11.23 1.11
C ILE A 312 16.64 -11.03 1.63
N PRO A 313 15.73 -12.00 1.47
CA PRO A 313 15.95 -13.36 0.99
C PRO A 313 15.86 -13.51 -0.55
N ILE A 314 16.80 -14.25 -1.15
CA ILE A 314 16.79 -14.62 -2.58
C ILE A 314 15.71 -15.67 -2.90
N HIS A 315 15.46 -16.55 -1.94
CA HIS A 315 14.51 -17.65 -2.06
C HIS A 315 13.85 -17.94 -0.70
N PRO A 316 12.73 -18.69 -0.67
CA PRO A 316 12.16 -19.14 0.58
C PRO A 316 13.19 -19.93 1.40
N ASN A 317 13.18 -19.75 2.73
CA ASN A 317 14.16 -20.32 3.66
C ASN A 317 15.63 -19.83 3.49
N CYS A 318 15.92 -18.74 2.78
CA CYS A 318 17.28 -18.20 2.76
C CYS A 318 17.70 -17.69 4.16
N ARG A 319 18.90 -18.07 4.65
CA ARG A 319 19.53 -17.47 5.86
C ARG A 319 20.94 -16.93 5.61
N CYS A 320 21.19 -16.49 4.37
CA CYS A 320 22.43 -15.78 4.05
C CYS A 320 22.45 -14.43 4.78
N SER A 321 23.62 -13.83 4.87
CA SER A 321 23.81 -12.51 5.49
C SER A 321 24.87 -11.71 4.77
N ILE A 322 24.94 -10.43 5.09
CA ILE A 322 25.99 -9.53 4.63
C ILE A 322 26.71 -8.88 5.81
N SER A 323 27.97 -8.51 5.62
CA SER A 323 28.72 -7.64 6.53
C SER A 323 29.50 -6.63 5.71
N ALA A 324 29.77 -5.46 6.30
CA ALA A 324 30.76 -4.53 5.79
C ALA A 324 32.10 -5.25 5.53
N TYR A 325 32.77 -4.88 4.44
CA TYR A 325 34.02 -5.50 4.01
C TYR A 325 35.05 -4.44 3.54
N TRP A 326 36.34 -4.75 3.70
CA TRP A 326 37.44 -3.88 3.27
C TRP A 326 38.27 -4.55 2.19
N VAL A 327 38.29 -3.92 1.01
CA VAL A 327 39.07 -4.28 -0.17
C VAL A 327 40.39 -3.51 -0.16
N GLU A 328 41.52 -4.22 -0.15
CA GLU A 328 42.84 -3.59 -0.19
C GLU A 328 43.07 -2.79 -1.47
N GLY A 329 43.75 -1.64 -1.36
CA GLY A 329 44.06 -0.78 -2.50
C GLY A 329 42.86 -0.02 -3.10
N LYS A 330 41.64 -0.20 -2.58
CA LYS A 330 40.43 0.54 -2.98
C LYS A 330 39.99 1.54 -1.91
N ASP A 331 39.07 2.43 -2.28
CA ASP A 331 38.44 3.35 -1.35
C ASP A 331 37.21 2.69 -0.70
N ASN A 332 37.37 2.26 0.55
CA ASN A 332 36.43 1.39 1.26
C ASN A 332 35.32 2.12 2.00
N LEU A 333 35.63 3.35 2.39
CA LEU A 333 34.67 4.27 2.94
C LEU A 333 34.25 5.18 1.80
N GLY A 334 33.07 5.80 1.92
CA GLY A 334 32.86 7.04 1.21
C GLY A 334 33.92 8.03 1.68
N LYS A 335 35.04 8.21 0.96
CA LYS A 335 35.79 9.47 1.17
C LYS A 335 34.77 10.58 1.02
N ASN A 336 34.93 11.62 1.81
CA ASN A 336 34.47 12.97 1.49
C ASN A 336 35.11 13.44 0.16
N SER A 337 34.90 12.73 -0.94
CA SER A 337 35.10 13.14 -2.32
C SER A 337 33.72 13.51 -2.85
N SER A 338 33.43 14.81 -2.78
CA SER A 338 32.62 15.47 -3.80
C SER A 338 31.28 14.78 -4.15
N LYS A 339 30.44 14.55 -3.13
CA LYS A 339 29.00 14.86 -3.24
C LYS A 339 28.60 16.02 -2.34
N LYS A 340 29.48 17.02 -2.21
CA LYS A 340 29.00 18.42 -2.27
C LYS A 340 28.56 18.65 -3.73
N THR A 341 27.34 18.21 -4.03
CA THR A 341 26.45 18.52 -5.18
C THR A 341 25.67 17.26 -5.58
N SER A 342 24.81 16.73 -4.70
CA SER A 342 23.47 16.30 -5.16
C SER A 342 22.49 16.28 -4.00
N GLU A 343 22.74 15.73 -2.82
CA GLU A 343 21.66 15.72 -1.79
C GLU A 343 21.46 17.04 -1.04
N SER A 344 22.53 17.80 -0.74
CA SER A 344 22.35 19.19 -0.29
C SER A 344 21.89 20.05 -1.46
N SER A 345 22.50 19.97 -2.64
CA SER A 345 22.07 20.80 -3.77
C SER A 345 20.67 20.47 -4.29
N ASP A 346 20.20 19.22 -4.21
CA ASP A 346 18.85 18.79 -4.61
C ASP A 346 17.84 19.13 -3.50
N LYS A 347 18.19 19.03 -2.21
CA LYS A 347 17.34 19.58 -1.14
C LYS A 347 17.29 21.10 -1.15
N ASP A 348 18.42 21.75 -1.38
CA ASP A 348 18.57 23.20 -1.51
C ASP A 348 17.86 23.69 -2.78
N ASN A 349 17.95 22.94 -3.89
CA ASN A 349 17.22 23.24 -5.13
C ASN A 349 15.72 22.97 -4.98
N PHE A 350 15.32 21.84 -4.38
CA PHE A 350 13.91 21.54 -4.07
C PHE A 350 13.31 22.63 -3.19
N GLN A 351 13.99 23.01 -2.09
CA GLN A 351 13.51 24.07 -1.21
C GLN A 351 13.48 25.41 -1.93
N LYS A 352 14.53 25.75 -2.70
CA LYS A 352 14.56 26.96 -3.52
C LYS A 352 13.41 27.02 -4.52
N LEU A 353 13.09 25.93 -5.20
CA LEU A 353 11.96 25.83 -6.13
C LEU A 353 10.62 25.91 -5.38
N MET A 354 10.52 25.30 -4.19
CA MET A 354 9.34 25.43 -3.31
C MET A 354 9.13 26.88 -2.84
N ASP A 355 10.21 27.61 -2.54
CA ASP A 355 10.17 29.01 -2.12
C ASP A 355 9.98 29.98 -3.31
N THR A 356 10.26 29.52 -4.54
CA THR A 356 10.11 30.32 -5.76
C THR A 356 8.65 30.41 -6.17
N ASP A 357 8.19 31.61 -6.50
CA ASP A 357 6.84 31.85 -7.01
C ASP A 357 6.60 31.10 -8.34
N ILE A 358 5.43 30.46 -8.50
CA ILE A 358 5.10 29.65 -9.68
C ILE A 358 5.19 30.45 -10.99
N THR A 359 4.96 31.77 -10.95
CA THR A 359 5.12 32.70 -12.08
C THR A 359 6.52 32.64 -12.72
N LYS A 360 7.54 32.20 -11.98
CA LYS A 360 8.93 32.09 -12.43
C LYS A 360 9.34 30.66 -12.77
N LEU A 361 8.51 29.68 -12.46
CA LEU A 361 8.78 28.26 -12.68
C LEU A 361 8.32 27.80 -14.06
N LYS A 362 9.09 26.90 -14.66
CA LYS A 362 8.74 26.23 -15.92
C LYS A 362 8.22 24.83 -15.66
N LYS A 363 7.65 24.21 -16.69
CA LYS A 363 7.21 22.81 -16.65
C LYS A 363 8.23 21.85 -16.04
N ASP A 364 9.51 21.95 -16.43
CA ASP A 364 10.57 21.05 -15.92
C ASP A 364 10.84 21.22 -14.41
N ASP A 365 10.71 22.44 -13.88
CA ASP A 365 10.87 22.71 -12.45
C ASP A 365 9.73 22.05 -11.65
N ILE A 366 8.52 22.13 -12.17
CA ILE A 366 7.32 21.53 -11.57
C ILE A 366 7.41 20.00 -11.63
N GLU A 367 7.78 19.45 -12.78
CA GLU A 367 8.02 18.02 -12.93
C GLU A 367 9.12 17.53 -11.96
N TYR A 368 10.21 18.28 -11.80
CA TYR A 368 11.27 17.97 -10.85
C TYR A 368 10.75 17.88 -9.41
N LEU A 369 9.94 18.84 -8.97
CA LEU A 369 9.33 18.82 -7.64
C LEU A 369 8.47 17.57 -7.44
N GLY A 370 7.62 17.24 -8.42
CA GLY A 370 6.78 16.07 -8.36
C GLY A 370 7.56 14.75 -8.39
N LYS A 371 8.61 14.66 -9.22
CA LYS A 371 9.53 13.52 -9.26
C LYS A 371 10.18 13.30 -7.89
N ALA A 372 10.68 14.36 -7.27
CA ALA A 372 11.36 14.27 -5.98
C ALA A 372 10.44 13.71 -4.88
N ILE A 373 9.18 14.14 -4.82
CA ILE A 373 8.23 13.58 -3.85
C ILE A 373 7.76 12.18 -4.23
N ASN A 374 7.60 11.89 -5.53
CA ASN A 374 7.21 10.57 -6.00
C ASN A 374 8.28 9.52 -5.65
N GLU A 375 9.56 9.82 -5.88
CA GLU A 375 10.67 8.93 -5.54
C GLU A 375 10.82 8.75 -4.02
N LYS A 376 10.61 9.82 -3.25
CA LYS A 376 10.73 9.79 -1.79
C LYS A 376 9.61 8.99 -1.11
N TYR A 377 8.38 9.10 -1.60
CA TYR A 377 7.20 8.52 -0.95
C TYR A 377 6.56 7.36 -1.72
N HIS A 378 7.04 7.06 -2.93
CA HIS A 378 6.49 6.06 -3.85
C HIS A 378 5.00 6.27 -4.14
N ILE A 379 4.66 7.51 -4.55
CA ILE A 379 3.26 7.91 -4.79
C ILE A 379 2.63 7.10 -5.94
N ASP A 380 3.46 6.70 -6.91
CA ASP A 380 3.11 5.76 -7.99
C ASP A 380 2.48 4.44 -7.51
N ARG A 381 2.77 4.01 -6.27
CA ARG A 381 2.27 2.75 -5.68
C ARG A 381 1.04 2.92 -4.79
N MET A 382 0.58 4.15 -4.58
CA MET A 382 -0.54 4.48 -3.68
C MET A 382 -1.66 5.24 -4.41
N LEU A 383 -1.76 5.10 -5.73
CA LEU A 383 -2.86 5.68 -6.51
C LEU A 383 -4.21 5.28 -5.89
N GLY A 384 -5.08 6.26 -5.64
CA GLY A 384 -6.37 6.07 -4.98
C GLY A 384 -6.34 6.10 -3.44
N ASP A 385 -5.17 6.09 -2.80
CA ASP A 385 -5.04 6.38 -1.36
C ASP A 385 -5.10 7.90 -1.13
N LYS A 386 -6.32 8.44 -1.21
CA LYS A 386 -6.56 9.88 -1.12
C LYS A 386 -5.98 10.49 0.16
N ASP A 387 -6.20 9.85 1.30
CA ASP A 387 -5.71 10.29 2.60
C ASP A 387 -4.18 10.22 2.68
N GLY A 388 -3.58 9.15 2.15
CA GLY A 388 -2.12 8.99 2.09
C GLY A 388 -1.46 10.07 1.25
N ILE A 389 -1.99 10.31 0.04
CA ILE A 389 -1.49 11.34 -0.88
C ILE A 389 -1.66 12.73 -0.25
N ALA A 390 -2.85 13.05 0.28
CA ALA A 390 -3.12 14.31 0.96
C ALA A 390 -2.15 14.57 2.13
N LYS A 391 -1.86 13.55 2.95
CA LYS A 391 -0.87 13.66 4.04
C LYS A 391 0.55 13.90 3.54
N ILE A 392 0.91 13.38 2.37
CA ILE A 392 2.23 13.64 1.77
C ILE A 392 2.32 15.10 1.34
N ILE A 393 1.31 15.60 0.61
CA ILE A 393 1.23 17.01 0.18
C ILE A 393 1.19 17.95 1.40
N ALA A 394 0.52 17.55 2.48
CA ALA A 394 0.41 18.31 3.73
C ALA A 394 1.77 18.61 4.40
N ASN A 395 2.84 17.88 4.06
CA ASN A 395 4.19 18.19 4.54
C ASN A 395 4.79 19.44 3.87
N TYR A 396 4.20 19.90 2.76
CA TYR A 396 4.75 20.93 1.89
C TYR A 396 3.80 22.13 1.70
N ARG A 397 2.49 21.91 1.81
CA ARG A 397 1.46 22.96 1.69
C ARG A 397 0.24 22.61 2.53
N GLN A 398 -0.55 23.59 2.95
CA GLN A 398 -1.81 23.33 3.63
C GLN A 398 -2.76 22.56 2.69
N VAL A 399 -3.38 21.51 3.22
CA VAL A 399 -4.29 20.62 2.49
C VAL A 399 -5.63 20.59 3.21
N GLY A 400 -6.68 20.55 2.42
CA GLY A 400 -8.05 20.41 2.87
C GLY A 400 -8.81 21.72 2.98
N GLY A 401 -10.12 21.61 3.09
CA GLY A 401 -11.01 22.76 3.14
C GLY A 401 -12.36 22.43 2.54
N THR A 402 -13.35 23.24 2.89
CA THR A 402 -14.72 23.06 2.40
C THR A 402 -15.27 24.40 1.98
N VAL A 403 -16.06 24.40 0.90
CA VAL A 403 -16.77 25.61 0.46
C VAL A 403 -17.74 26.04 1.56
N GLU A 404 -17.65 27.30 1.98
CA GLU A 404 -18.49 27.82 3.05
C GLU A 404 -19.98 27.77 2.70
N LYS A 405 -20.84 27.65 3.71
CA LYS A 405 -22.30 27.62 3.51
C LYS A 405 -22.82 28.85 2.76
N SER A 406 -22.22 30.01 3.01
CA SER A 406 -22.47 31.32 2.39
C SER A 406 -22.06 31.38 0.92
N GLN A 407 -21.02 30.64 0.52
CA GLN A 407 -20.48 30.62 -0.84
C GLN A 407 -21.24 29.68 -1.77
N TRP A 408 -22.15 28.84 -1.25
CA TRP A 408 -22.99 28.00 -2.09
C TRP A 408 -24.16 28.77 -2.69
N MET A 409 -24.27 28.75 -4.02
CA MET A 409 -25.44 29.25 -4.71
C MET A 409 -26.71 28.47 -4.31
N PRO A 410 -27.87 29.14 -4.19
CA PRO A 410 -29.14 28.48 -3.89
C PRO A 410 -29.46 27.34 -4.86
N ARG A 411 -30.16 26.32 -4.34
CA ARG A 411 -30.56 25.10 -5.07
C ARG A 411 -29.41 24.21 -5.56
N SER A 412 -28.18 24.47 -5.10
CA SER A 412 -27.07 23.55 -5.30
C SER A 412 -27.37 22.18 -4.68
N ASN A 413 -27.12 21.12 -5.44
CA ASN A 413 -27.46 19.75 -5.11
C ASN A 413 -26.57 19.19 -3.98
N ALA A 414 -27.19 18.63 -2.94
CA ALA A 414 -26.48 18.16 -1.74
C ALA A 414 -25.49 17.02 -2.01
N SER A 415 -25.79 16.06 -2.89
CA SER A 415 -24.87 14.96 -3.17
C SER A 415 -23.64 15.44 -3.92
N VAL A 416 -23.80 16.36 -4.87
CA VAL A 416 -22.68 16.94 -5.62
C VAL A 416 -21.81 17.83 -4.70
N LYS A 417 -22.43 18.64 -3.82
CA LYS A 417 -21.69 19.39 -2.78
C LYS A 417 -20.81 18.49 -1.92
N LYS A 418 -21.35 17.34 -1.49
CA LYS A 418 -20.63 16.40 -0.63
C LYS A 418 -19.35 15.92 -1.32
N VAL A 419 -19.46 15.49 -2.57
CA VAL A 419 -18.31 14.96 -3.33
C VAL A 419 -17.30 16.06 -3.67
N LEU A 420 -17.76 17.28 -4.00
CA LEU A 420 -16.85 18.42 -4.22
C LEU A 420 -16.08 18.78 -2.95
N ASN A 421 -16.75 18.84 -1.80
CA ASN A 421 -16.07 19.07 -0.53
C ASN A 421 -15.16 17.90 -0.12
N GLU A 422 -15.51 16.66 -0.50
CA GLU A 422 -14.60 15.52 -0.32
C GLU A 422 -13.31 15.72 -1.12
N ALA A 423 -13.38 16.12 -2.39
CA ALA A 423 -12.20 16.41 -3.20
C ALA A 423 -11.39 17.60 -2.64
N PHE A 424 -12.04 18.73 -2.32
CA PHE A 424 -11.36 19.87 -1.70
C PHE A 424 -10.67 19.53 -0.37
N ASN A 425 -11.21 18.58 0.41
CA ASN A 425 -10.58 18.11 1.64
C ASN A 425 -9.24 17.38 1.41
N HIS A 426 -8.93 16.94 0.19
CA HIS A 426 -7.69 16.26 -0.15
C HIS A 426 -6.78 17.08 -1.08
N TYR A 427 -7.26 18.23 -1.55
CA TYR A 427 -6.49 19.17 -2.36
C TYR A 427 -5.83 20.27 -1.53
N PRO A 428 -4.85 20.99 -2.08
CA PRO A 428 -4.32 22.20 -1.46
C PRO A 428 -5.43 23.17 -1.04
N SER A 429 -5.35 23.67 0.19
CA SER A 429 -6.37 24.56 0.77
C SER A 429 -6.57 25.83 -0.06
N ASP A 430 -5.52 26.30 -0.72
CA ASP A 430 -5.56 27.51 -1.55
C ASP A 430 -6.53 27.40 -2.72
N TRP A 431 -6.80 26.18 -3.20
CA TRP A 431 -7.74 25.96 -4.30
C TRP A 431 -9.17 26.26 -3.89
N VAL A 432 -9.62 25.80 -2.72
CA VAL A 432 -10.96 26.20 -2.23
C VAL A 432 -11.01 27.69 -1.87
N ASN A 433 -9.87 28.26 -1.46
CA ASN A 433 -9.74 29.66 -1.09
C ASN A 433 -9.84 30.63 -2.28
N TYR A 434 -9.78 30.18 -3.53
CA TYR A 434 -10.09 31.03 -4.68
C TYR A 434 -11.49 31.67 -4.56
N LEU A 435 -12.42 31.01 -3.87
CA LEU A 435 -13.76 31.53 -3.59
C LEU A 435 -13.77 32.71 -2.60
N ASN A 436 -12.70 32.94 -1.84
CA ASN A 436 -12.62 34.00 -0.85
C ASN A 436 -12.60 35.40 -1.49
N ASN A 437 -12.41 35.49 -2.81
CA ASN A 437 -12.52 36.72 -3.61
C ASN A 437 -13.97 37.19 -3.84
N GLY A 438 -14.90 36.74 -3.00
CA GLY A 438 -16.34 37.02 -3.14
C GLY A 438 -16.99 36.22 -4.27
N GLU A 439 -16.47 35.04 -4.57
CA GLU A 439 -17.02 34.14 -5.57
C GLU A 439 -17.90 33.05 -4.94
N PHE A 440 -18.75 32.46 -5.78
CA PHE A 440 -19.76 31.48 -5.35
C PHE A 440 -19.66 30.21 -6.18
N MET A 441 -19.94 29.07 -5.53
CA MET A 441 -19.99 27.76 -6.18
C MET A 441 -21.44 27.30 -6.36
N TYR A 442 -21.78 26.79 -7.53
CA TYR A 442 -23.04 26.13 -7.83
C TYR A 442 -22.81 24.65 -8.18
N ALA A 443 -23.39 23.75 -7.39
CA ALA A 443 -23.32 22.31 -7.61
C ALA A 443 -24.58 21.81 -8.30
N GLY A 444 -24.51 21.47 -9.58
CA GLY A 444 -25.61 20.90 -10.36
C GLY A 444 -25.49 19.37 -10.52
N LYS A 445 -26.62 18.65 -10.53
CA LYS A 445 -26.63 17.21 -10.85
C LYS A 445 -26.99 17.00 -12.32
N ASN A 446 -26.13 16.34 -13.08
CA ASN A 446 -26.34 16.00 -14.49
C ASN A 446 -25.55 14.73 -14.85
N GLN A 447 -25.97 13.98 -15.88
CA GLN A 447 -25.22 12.79 -16.30
C GLN A 447 -23.85 13.15 -16.88
N ARG A 448 -23.77 14.26 -17.62
CA ARG A 448 -22.53 14.83 -18.14
C ARG A 448 -21.94 15.82 -17.14
N GLY A 449 -20.68 15.60 -16.77
CA GLY A 449 -19.88 16.57 -16.02
C GLY A 449 -19.46 17.75 -16.89
N PHE A 450 -19.41 18.93 -16.30
CA PHE A 450 -18.66 20.07 -16.84
C PHE A 450 -18.50 21.15 -15.77
N TYR A 451 -17.46 21.96 -15.95
CA TYR A 451 -17.20 23.18 -15.22
C TYR A 451 -17.29 24.42 -16.13
N THR A 452 -17.77 25.53 -15.57
CA THR A 452 -17.65 26.85 -16.20
C THR A 452 -17.63 27.96 -15.14
N ARG A 453 -16.88 29.02 -15.41
CA ARG A 453 -16.81 30.24 -14.59
C ARG A 453 -17.95 31.22 -14.91
N HIS A 454 -19.16 30.67 -15.00
CA HIS A 454 -20.43 31.40 -15.17
C HIS A 454 -21.55 30.68 -14.41
N TYR A 455 -22.64 31.37 -14.09
CA TYR A 455 -23.83 30.72 -13.52
C TYR A 455 -24.79 30.21 -14.62
N VAL A 456 -24.81 28.88 -14.82
CA VAL A 456 -25.50 28.25 -15.96
C VAL A 456 -26.45 27.11 -15.58
N ASP A 457 -27.31 26.72 -16.52
CA ASP A 457 -28.16 25.52 -16.45
C ASP A 457 -27.39 24.25 -16.87
N ALA A 458 -28.04 23.08 -16.77
CA ALA A 458 -27.42 21.79 -17.10
C ALA A 458 -27.04 21.62 -18.59
N ARG A 459 -27.44 22.57 -19.45
CA ARG A 459 -27.08 22.63 -20.88
C ARG A 459 -25.97 23.67 -21.14
N GLY A 460 -25.39 24.27 -20.10
CA GLY A 460 -24.39 25.32 -20.21
C GLY A 460 -24.96 26.67 -20.67
N ARG A 461 -26.29 26.86 -20.62
CA ARG A 461 -26.92 28.13 -21.00
C ARG A 461 -27.07 29.02 -19.78
N PHE A 462 -27.07 30.33 -20.02
CA PHE A 462 -27.34 31.33 -19.00
C PHE A 462 -28.56 30.96 -18.14
N LYS A 463 -28.38 31.05 -16.82
CA LYS A 463 -29.45 30.82 -15.86
C LYS A 463 -29.58 32.06 -14.99
N ALA A 464 -30.79 32.60 -14.85
CA ALA A 464 -31.01 33.66 -13.87
C ALA A 464 -30.99 33.07 -12.46
N PRO A 465 -30.11 33.54 -11.54
CA PRO A 465 -30.14 33.07 -10.16
C PRO A 465 -31.39 33.57 -9.45
N SER A 466 -31.88 32.76 -8.52
CA SER A 466 -33.07 33.09 -7.72
C SER A 466 -32.86 34.25 -6.74
N THR A 467 -31.66 34.81 -6.70
CA THR A 467 -31.29 36.01 -5.94
C THR A 467 -31.72 37.29 -6.66
N ILE A 468 -31.92 37.25 -7.99
CA ILE A 468 -32.48 38.37 -8.77
C ILE A 468 -33.98 38.44 -8.44
N LYS A 469 -34.41 39.51 -7.78
CA LYS A 469 -35.82 39.74 -7.40
C LYS A 469 -36.47 40.84 -8.23
N THR A 470 -35.67 41.75 -8.77
CA THR A 470 -36.12 42.94 -9.50
C THR A 470 -35.29 43.17 -10.77
N GLN A 471 -35.84 43.91 -11.73
CA GLN A 471 -35.13 44.26 -12.97
C GLN A 471 -33.82 45.04 -12.69
N SER A 472 -33.77 45.82 -11.60
CA SER A 472 -32.59 46.57 -11.17
C SER A 472 -31.42 45.69 -10.69
N ASP A 473 -31.67 44.42 -10.33
CA ASP A 473 -30.61 43.50 -9.90
C ASP A 473 -29.81 42.92 -11.09
N ILE A 474 -30.38 42.96 -12.29
CA ILE A 474 -29.83 42.32 -13.50
C ILE A 474 -28.48 42.92 -13.93
N PRO A 475 -28.30 44.25 -14.04
CA PRO A 475 -27.02 44.82 -14.47
C PRO A 475 -25.86 44.43 -13.54
N LYS A 476 -26.10 44.45 -12.23
CA LYS A 476 -25.11 44.05 -11.22
C LYS A 476 -24.74 42.59 -11.36
N TYR A 477 -25.74 41.71 -11.51
CA TYR A 477 -25.47 40.29 -11.71
C TYR A 477 -24.69 40.01 -13.01
N LEU A 478 -25.03 40.66 -14.12
CA LEU A 478 -24.29 40.51 -15.38
C LEU A 478 -22.84 41.00 -15.26
N GLN A 479 -22.60 42.05 -14.47
CA GLN A 479 -21.26 42.53 -14.16
C GLN A 479 -20.50 41.51 -13.29
N ASP A 480 -21.14 40.97 -12.26
CA ASP A 480 -20.58 39.96 -11.36
C ASP A 480 -20.24 38.66 -12.12
N ASP A 481 -21.11 38.20 -13.03
CA ASP A 481 -20.89 37.01 -13.87
C ASP A 481 -19.77 37.23 -14.89
N LYS A 482 -19.70 38.40 -15.53
CA LYS A 482 -18.56 38.77 -16.40
C LYS A 482 -17.25 38.88 -15.64
N ALA A 483 -17.30 39.27 -14.37
CA ALA A 483 -16.15 39.31 -13.48
C ALA A 483 -15.75 37.92 -12.95
N GLY A 484 -16.46 36.85 -13.33
CA GLY A 484 -16.12 35.48 -12.97
C GLY A 484 -16.52 35.09 -11.55
N LYS A 485 -17.48 35.78 -10.92
CA LYS A 485 -17.88 35.49 -9.53
C LYS A 485 -18.68 34.20 -9.34
N TYR A 486 -19.05 33.50 -10.41
CA TYR A 486 -19.89 32.31 -10.31
C TYR A 486 -19.20 31.10 -10.95
N ASN A 487 -19.02 30.07 -10.16
CA ASN A 487 -18.39 28.82 -10.55
C ASN A 487 -19.46 27.72 -10.59
N THR A 488 -19.78 27.20 -11.77
CA THR A 488 -20.77 26.15 -11.93
C THR A 488 -20.08 24.83 -12.22
N ILE A 489 -20.31 23.83 -11.37
CA ILE A 489 -19.91 22.45 -11.61
C ILE A 489 -21.16 21.59 -11.71
N PHE A 490 -21.32 20.91 -12.84
CA PHE A 490 -22.25 19.80 -12.97
C PHE A 490 -21.51 18.48 -12.82
N SER A 491 -22.12 17.54 -12.10
CA SER A 491 -21.58 16.19 -11.94
C SER A 491 -22.71 15.17 -11.80
N SER A 492 -22.41 13.93 -12.16
CA SER A 492 -23.30 12.79 -11.93
C SER A 492 -23.45 12.47 -10.43
N GLY A 493 -22.59 13.05 -9.59
CA GLY A 493 -22.43 12.72 -8.18
C GLY A 493 -21.45 11.56 -7.96
N ARG A 494 -20.79 11.08 -9.01
CA ARG A 494 -19.65 10.16 -8.89
C ARG A 494 -18.40 10.93 -8.46
N PRO A 495 -17.54 10.33 -7.61
CA PRO A 495 -16.26 10.91 -7.25
C PRO A 495 -15.43 11.33 -8.46
N THR A 496 -15.15 10.42 -9.40
CA THR A 496 -14.30 10.67 -10.59
C THR A 496 -14.60 12.01 -11.28
N THR A 497 -15.87 12.29 -11.57
CA THR A 497 -16.29 13.54 -12.22
C THR A 497 -15.95 14.77 -11.36
N ALA A 498 -16.14 14.73 -10.04
CA ALA A 498 -15.84 15.88 -9.18
C ALA A 498 -14.35 16.20 -9.13
N TRP A 499 -13.48 15.19 -9.04
CA TRP A 499 -12.02 15.39 -9.07
C TRP A 499 -11.56 15.98 -10.41
N HIS A 500 -12.17 15.53 -11.51
CA HIS A 500 -11.92 16.06 -12.85
C HIS A 500 -12.33 17.54 -12.99
N GLU A 501 -13.60 17.86 -12.70
CA GLU A 501 -14.11 19.23 -12.90
C GLU A 501 -13.42 20.26 -12.00
N LEU A 502 -12.93 19.84 -10.84
CA LEU A 502 -12.13 20.71 -9.98
C LEU A 502 -10.75 21.02 -10.55
N GLY A 503 -10.19 20.17 -11.41
CA GLY A 503 -8.99 20.50 -12.19
C GLY A 503 -9.23 21.73 -13.06
N HIS A 504 -10.31 21.74 -13.85
CA HIS A 504 -10.66 22.90 -14.67
C HIS A 504 -10.99 24.14 -13.82
N PHE A 505 -11.61 23.95 -12.64
CA PHE A 505 -11.79 25.05 -11.70
C PHE A 505 -10.45 25.68 -11.33
N VAL A 506 -9.44 24.89 -10.96
CA VAL A 506 -8.09 25.40 -10.64
C VAL A 506 -7.45 26.07 -11.85
N GLU A 507 -7.46 25.43 -13.02
CA GLU A 507 -6.88 25.97 -14.25
C GLU A 507 -7.42 27.38 -14.58
N THR A 508 -8.73 27.59 -14.44
CA THR A 508 -9.35 28.90 -14.72
C THR A 508 -9.10 29.97 -13.66
N HIS A 509 -8.61 29.60 -12.48
CA HIS A 509 -8.26 30.55 -11.41
C HIS A 509 -6.75 30.80 -11.33
N ASN A 510 -5.95 29.89 -11.88
CA ASN A 510 -4.49 29.97 -11.86
C ASN A 510 -3.92 29.89 -13.28
N GLU A 511 -3.68 31.06 -13.88
CA GLU A 511 -3.12 31.18 -15.24
C GLU A 511 -1.72 30.53 -15.36
N ASP A 512 -0.97 30.42 -14.27
CA ASP A 512 0.33 29.74 -14.27
C ASP A 512 0.21 28.22 -14.36
N VAL A 513 -0.82 27.63 -13.75
CA VAL A 513 -1.14 26.21 -13.95
C VAL A 513 -1.45 25.98 -15.43
N GLU A 514 -2.37 26.75 -16.01
CA GLU A 514 -2.71 26.63 -17.43
C GLU A 514 -1.47 26.82 -18.32
N ARG A 515 -0.58 27.77 -17.99
CA ARG A 515 0.68 27.99 -18.70
C ARG A 515 1.58 26.75 -18.65
N ILE A 516 1.81 26.16 -17.47
CA ILE A 516 2.65 24.97 -17.28
C ILE A 516 2.08 23.76 -18.03
N GLU A 517 0.77 23.57 -18.00
CA GLU A 517 0.10 22.50 -18.76
C GLU A 517 0.26 22.68 -20.28
N ARG A 518 0.14 23.91 -20.77
CA ARG A 518 0.35 24.21 -22.18
C ARG A 518 1.81 24.03 -22.59
N GLU A 519 2.76 24.36 -21.73
CA GLU A 519 4.19 24.05 -21.92
C GLU A 519 4.39 22.53 -22.04
N PHE A 520 3.82 21.75 -21.13
CA PHE A 520 3.85 20.29 -21.17
C PHE A 520 3.28 19.73 -22.48
N LEU A 521 2.05 20.11 -22.85
CA LEU A 521 1.42 19.64 -24.08
C LEU A 521 2.24 20.00 -25.32
N LYS A 522 2.75 21.24 -25.40
CA LYS A 522 3.52 21.72 -26.55
C LYS A 522 4.82 20.95 -26.73
N GLU A 523 5.52 20.64 -25.64
CA GLU A 523 6.77 19.91 -25.69
C GLU A 523 6.55 18.43 -25.99
N ARG A 524 5.58 17.83 -25.29
CA ARG A 524 5.26 16.41 -25.40
C ARG A 524 4.70 16.01 -26.75
N THR A 525 3.93 16.90 -27.38
CA THR A 525 3.34 16.67 -28.71
C THR A 525 4.17 17.30 -29.84
N LYS A 526 5.44 17.63 -29.58
CA LYS A 526 6.31 18.27 -30.57
C LYS A 526 6.58 17.33 -31.75
N GLY A 527 6.04 17.68 -32.90
CA GLY A 527 6.16 16.89 -34.14
C GLY A 527 5.04 15.87 -34.37
N GLU A 528 4.09 15.77 -33.43
CA GLU A 528 2.90 14.92 -33.57
C GLU A 528 1.90 15.49 -34.59
N GLN A 529 1.24 14.60 -35.33
CA GLN A 529 0.15 14.96 -36.24
C GLN A 529 -1.20 14.87 -35.51
N THR A 530 -2.12 15.77 -35.84
CA THR A 530 -3.48 15.73 -35.29
C THR A 530 -4.22 14.50 -35.82
N SER A 531 -4.84 13.75 -34.92
CA SER A 531 -5.67 12.58 -35.21
C SER A 531 -7.08 12.80 -34.64
N ARG A 532 -8.12 12.21 -35.24
CA ARG A 532 -9.47 12.26 -34.67
C ARG A 532 -9.58 11.25 -33.54
N LEU A 533 -10.24 11.64 -32.44
CA LEU A 533 -10.51 10.71 -31.35
C LEU A 533 -11.36 9.52 -31.82
N TYR A 534 -12.30 9.75 -32.73
CA TYR A 534 -13.09 8.69 -33.38
C TYR A 534 -12.19 7.61 -34.02
N ASP A 535 -11.14 8.03 -34.73
CA ASP A 535 -10.23 7.11 -35.43
C ASP A 535 -9.32 6.36 -34.45
N ILE A 536 -8.86 7.03 -33.39
CA ILE A 536 -8.02 6.42 -32.33
C ILE A 536 -8.77 5.29 -31.61
N TYR A 537 -10.08 5.46 -31.41
CA TYR A 537 -10.95 4.46 -30.79
C TYR A 537 -11.65 3.55 -31.81
N ASN A 538 -11.18 3.49 -33.06
CA ASN A 538 -11.71 2.65 -34.13
C ASN A 538 -13.24 2.76 -34.33
N GLY A 539 -13.81 3.93 -34.05
CA GLY A 539 -15.25 4.21 -34.16
C GLY A 539 -16.14 3.59 -33.07
N PHE A 540 -15.56 2.89 -32.08
CA PHE A 540 -16.31 2.31 -30.97
C PHE A 540 -16.85 3.37 -30.00
N ILE A 541 -16.22 4.55 -29.93
CA ILE A 541 -16.71 5.70 -29.16
C ILE A 541 -17.16 6.80 -30.11
N ASN A 542 -18.39 7.26 -29.93
CA ASN A 542 -19.05 8.24 -30.79
C ASN A 542 -18.59 9.69 -30.49
N TYR A 543 -17.29 9.95 -30.66
CA TYR A 543 -16.76 11.31 -30.69
C TYR A 543 -17.15 12.02 -31.98
N ARG A 544 -17.32 13.33 -31.94
CA ARG A 544 -17.60 14.09 -33.17
C ARG A 544 -16.37 14.06 -34.08
N LEU A 545 -16.56 14.03 -35.39
CA LEU A 545 -15.46 14.06 -36.37
C LEU A 545 -14.59 15.33 -36.27
N SER A 546 -15.10 16.39 -35.63
CA SER A 546 -14.38 17.63 -35.34
C SER A 546 -13.50 17.55 -34.08
N GLU A 547 -13.60 16.49 -33.27
CA GLU A 547 -12.78 16.33 -32.07
C GLU A 547 -11.45 15.68 -32.42
N ILE A 548 -10.47 16.54 -32.65
CA ILE A 548 -9.08 16.20 -32.96
C ILE A 548 -8.19 16.35 -31.73
N THR A 549 -7.14 15.55 -31.67
CA THR A 549 -6.14 15.52 -30.60
C THR A 549 -4.76 15.27 -31.19
N LYS A 550 -3.70 15.71 -30.51
CA LYS A 550 -2.34 15.20 -30.72
C LYS A 550 -2.15 14.01 -29.79
N LYS A 551 -2.18 12.81 -30.36
CA LYS A 551 -2.37 11.57 -29.59
C LYS A 551 -1.25 11.35 -28.57
N ASP A 552 0.01 11.51 -28.98
CA ASP A 552 1.21 11.09 -28.22
C ASP A 552 1.02 9.69 -27.57
N ASN A 553 1.86 9.31 -26.61
CA ASN A 553 1.74 8.11 -25.80
C ASN A 553 1.00 8.35 -24.46
N PHE A 554 0.17 9.40 -24.38
CA PHE A 554 -0.62 9.71 -23.18
C PHE A 554 -1.44 8.51 -22.66
N ILE A 555 -1.71 8.49 -21.35
CA ILE A 555 -2.61 7.50 -20.74
C ILE A 555 -4.06 7.63 -21.24
N ASN A 556 -4.43 8.82 -21.73
CA ASN A 556 -5.69 9.10 -22.38
C ASN A 556 -5.43 10.07 -23.56
N PRO A 557 -5.70 9.68 -24.82
CA PRO A 557 -5.58 10.57 -25.98
C PRO A 557 -6.36 11.88 -25.86
N TYR A 558 -7.36 11.96 -24.99
CA TYR A 558 -8.10 13.19 -24.72
C TYR A 558 -7.22 14.31 -24.12
N ILE A 559 -6.11 13.96 -23.45
CA ILE A 559 -5.15 14.91 -22.87
C ILE A 559 -4.58 15.85 -23.94
N GLY A 560 -4.30 15.32 -25.15
CA GLY A 560 -3.73 16.08 -26.26
C GLY A 560 -4.72 16.96 -27.02
N LYS A 561 -5.96 17.10 -26.54
CA LYS A 561 -6.98 17.93 -27.19
C LYS A 561 -6.70 19.40 -26.92
N GLU A 562 -6.60 20.19 -27.99
CA GLU A 562 -6.32 21.62 -27.88
C GLU A 562 -7.62 22.42 -27.74
N TYR A 563 -7.72 23.21 -26.67
CA TYR A 563 -8.81 24.15 -26.45
C TYR A 563 -8.32 25.60 -26.47
N PRO A 564 -9.16 26.56 -26.92
CA PRO A 564 -8.85 27.99 -26.83
C PRO A 564 -8.61 28.48 -25.39
N LYS A 565 -9.21 27.82 -24.40
CA LYS A 565 -9.06 28.08 -22.95
C LYS A 565 -9.15 26.75 -22.20
N GLY A 566 -8.27 26.54 -21.21
CA GLY A 566 -8.17 25.31 -20.43
C GLY A 566 -7.44 24.17 -21.16
N THR A 567 -7.07 23.14 -20.40
CA THR A 567 -6.51 21.88 -20.91
C THR A 567 -7.20 20.68 -20.28
N GLU A 568 -6.74 19.46 -20.55
CA GLU A 568 -7.21 18.24 -19.87
C GLU A 568 -6.09 17.62 -19.01
N VAL A 569 -5.02 18.37 -18.77
CA VAL A 569 -3.79 17.87 -18.13
C VAL A 569 -4.04 17.70 -16.64
N LEU A 570 -4.39 18.74 -15.89
CA LEU A 570 -4.66 18.62 -14.46
C LEU A 570 -5.96 17.85 -14.19
N SER A 571 -7.03 18.08 -14.97
CA SER A 571 -8.32 17.40 -14.77
C SER A 571 -8.21 15.86 -14.82
N ILE A 572 -7.65 15.30 -15.90
CA ILE A 572 -7.42 13.85 -16.03
C ILE A 572 -6.35 13.38 -15.04
N GLY A 573 -5.37 14.22 -14.73
CA GLY A 573 -4.29 13.92 -13.81
C GLY A 573 -4.80 13.65 -12.40
N LEU A 574 -5.61 14.57 -11.89
CA LEU A 574 -6.23 14.48 -10.56
C LEU A 574 -7.21 13.30 -10.49
N GLU A 575 -8.03 13.10 -11.52
CA GLU A 575 -8.91 11.93 -11.61
C GLU A 575 -8.09 10.63 -11.53
N SER A 576 -7.01 10.53 -12.31
CA SER A 576 -6.18 9.33 -12.40
C SER A 576 -5.35 9.08 -11.15
N LEU A 577 -5.03 10.13 -10.38
CA LEU A 577 -4.27 10.02 -9.14
C LEU A 577 -5.16 9.58 -7.96
N PHE A 578 -6.34 10.19 -7.82
CA PHE A 578 -7.20 10.01 -6.65
C PHE A 578 -8.35 9.02 -6.86
N GLU A 579 -8.75 8.78 -8.11
CA GLU A 579 -9.80 7.83 -8.50
C GLU A 579 -9.32 6.93 -9.67
N PRO A 580 -8.19 6.21 -9.52
CA PRO A 580 -7.51 5.54 -10.63
C PRO A 580 -8.32 4.44 -11.32
N GLY A 581 -9.34 3.87 -10.66
CA GLY A 581 -10.15 2.78 -11.19
C GLY A 581 -9.31 1.67 -11.83
N LYS A 582 -9.62 1.34 -13.10
CA LYS A 582 -8.84 0.40 -13.93
C LYS A 582 -7.71 1.09 -14.71
N GLY A 583 -7.58 2.41 -14.63
CA GLY A 583 -6.78 3.25 -15.52
C GLY A 583 -7.66 4.06 -16.49
N GLN A 584 -7.02 4.90 -17.28
CA GLN A 584 -7.65 5.68 -18.34
C GLN A 584 -7.69 4.89 -19.64
N LEU A 585 -8.75 5.08 -20.44
CA LEU A 585 -8.92 4.38 -21.71
C LEU A 585 -8.00 4.98 -22.78
N LYS A 586 -6.88 4.29 -23.04
CA LYS A 586 -5.84 4.75 -23.96
C LYS A 586 -6.18 4.45 -25.41
N SER A 587 -6.68 3.25 -25.68
CA SER A 587 -7.07 2.83 -27.02
C SER A 587 -8.14 1.74 -26.96
N ILE A 588 -8.81 1.50 -28.09
CA ILE A 588 -9.62 0.31 -28.31
C ILE A 588 -9.04 -0.37 -29.54
N SER A 589 -8.68 -1.64 -29.45
CA SER A 589 -8.15 -2.40 -30.58
C SER A 589 -9.22 -2.61 -31.68
N LYS A 590 -8.81 -3.02 -32.89
CA LYS A 590 -9.75 -3.23 -34.01
C LYS A 590 -10.80 -4.33 -33.73
N ASP A 591 -10.46 -5.28 -32.88
CA ASP A 591 -11.34 -6.33 -32.37
C ASP A 591 -12.23 -5.89 -31.19
N GLY A 592 -12.19 -4.61 -30.82
CA GLY A 592 -13.07 -4.02 -29.80
C GLY A 592 -12.60 -4.24 -28.37
N LYS A 593 -11.31 -4.53 -28.14
CA LYS A 593 -10.75 -4.73 -26.80
C LYS A 593 -10.20 -3.42 -26.25
N ASP A 594 -10.68 -3.03 -25.08
CA ASP A 594 -10.21 -1.83 -24.37
C ASP A 594 -8.79 -2.00 -23.82
N GLU A 595 -7.96 -0.98 -23.99
CA GLU A 595 -6.66 -0.83 -23.37
C GLU A 595 -6.71 0.28 -22.31
N TYR A 596 -6.55 -0.10 -21.04
CA TYR A 596 -6.51 0.83 -19.91
C TYR A 596 -5.09 0.99 -19.39
N VAL A 597 -4.68 2.24 -19.14
CA VAL A 597 -3.34 2.59 -18.64
C VAL A 597 -3.46 3.48 -17.41
N LYS A 598 -2.70 3.19 -16.36
CA LYS A 598 -2.66 4.02 -15.15
C LYS A 598 -1.65 5.14 -15.29
N ILE A 599 -1.88 6.25 -14.57
CA ILE A 599 -0.94 7.38 -14.55
C ILE A 599 0.47 7.00 -14.09
N SER A 600 0.63 5.96 -13.26
CA SER A 600 1.95 5.43 -12.86
C SER A 600 2.79 4.88 -14.02
N GLU A 601 2.16 4.52 -15.14
CA GLU A 601 2.84 4.02 -16.34
C GLU A 601 3.36 5.18 -17.21
N ASP A 602 2.95 6.41 -16.91
CA ASP A 602 3.42 7.65 -17.53
C ASP A 602 4.08 8.54 -16.46
N LYS A 603 5.33 8.21 -16.13
CA LYS A 603 6.05 8.82 -15.01
C LYS A 603 6.22 10.33 -15.13
N GLU A 604 6.49 10.83 -16.33
CA GLU A 604 6.62 12.27 -16.58
C GLU A 604 5.29 12.98 -16.28
N TYR A 605 4.18 12.44 -16.77
CA TYR A 605 2.85 13.02 -16.50
C TYR A 605 2.49 12.92 -15.01
N LEU A 606 2.72 11.77 -14.36
CA LEU A 606 2.52 11.64 -12.91
C LEU A 606 3.32 12.68 -12.13
N ASN A 607 4.60 12.84 -12.47
CA ASN A 607 5.47 13.80 -11.79
C ASN A 607 4.99 15.24 -12.02
N LEU A 608 4.54 15.60 -13.23
CA LEU A 608 3.96 16.92 -13.47
C LEU A 608 2.75 17.19 -12.57
N ILE A 609 1.80 16.25 -12.48
CA ILE A 609 0.60 16.40 -11.65
C ILE A 609 0.93 16.52 -10.17
N LEU A 610 1.90 15.74 -9.68
CA LEU A 610 2.38 15.85 -8.32
C LEU A 610 3.07 17.19 -8.04
N GLY A 611 3.81 17.72 -9.00
CA GLY A 611 4.39 19.06 -8.93
C GLY A 611 3.33 20.15 -8.88
N LEU A 612 2.28 20.05 -9.71
CA LEU A 612 1.15 20.98 -9.70
C LEU A 612 0.37 20.92 -8.38
N LEU A 613 0.26 19.76 -7.72
CA LEU A 613 -0.31 19.67 -6.38
C LEU A 613 0.53 20.37 -5.30
N LEU A 614 1.85 20.46 -5.49
CA LEU A 614 2.73 21.18 -4.57
C LEU A 614 2.68 22.70 -4.78
N LYS A 615 2.59 23.16 -6.03
CA LYS A 615 2.81 24.58 -6.39
C LYS A 615 1.68 25.29 -7.14
N GLY A 616 0.77 24.56 -7.77
CA GLY A 616 -0.32 25.07 -8.61
C GLY A 616 -1.53 25.60 -7.87
#